data_AF-A0A1X3D2C0-F1
#
_entry.id   AF-A0A1X3D2C0-F1
#
_cell.length_a   1.000
_cell.length_b   1.000
_cell.length_c   1.000
_cell.angle_alpha   90.00
_cell.angle_beta   90.00
_cell.angle_gamma   90.00
#
_symmetry.space_group_name_H-M   'P 1'
#
loop_
_entity.id
_entity.type
_entity.pdbx_description
1 polymer ?
#
loop_
_entity_poly.entity_id
_entity_poly.type
_entity_poly.pdbx_seq_one_letter_code
_entity_poly.pdbx_strand_id
1 'polypeptide(L)' 'MLKAVLLGQWHSLSVPELERCLATRLDFYFFCGFDDITLPDRSTLYRFRN' A
#
# COMPACT_ATOMS: atom_id res chain seq x y z
N MET A 1 -6.26 -4.60 1.19
CA MET A 1 -6.51 -3.15 1.04
C MET A 1 -6.54 -2.39 2.37
N LEU A 2 -7.40 -2.71 3.34
CA LEU A 2 -7.47 -1.99 4.64
C LEU A 2 -6.10 -1.79 5.32
N LYS A 3 -5.28 -2.85 5.41
CA LYS A 3 -3.93 -2.79 6.00
C LYS A 3 -3.00 -1.79 5.30
N ALA A 4 -3.06 -1.72 3.98
CA ALA A 4 -2.24 -0.80 3.20
C ALA A 4 -2.67 0.66 3.43
N VAL A 5 -3.98 0.91 3.48
CA VAL A 5 -4.53 2.25 3.81
C VAL A 5 -4.14 2.67 5.22
N LEU A 6 -4.24 1.75 6.19
CA LEU A 6 -3.83 1.99 7.57
C LEU A 6 -2.34 2.36 7.67
N LEU A 7 -1.45 1.62 6.99
CA LEU A 7 -0.03 1.95 6.92
C LEU A 7 0.21 3.31 6.27
N GLY A 8 -0.51 3.62 5.19
CA GLY A 8 -0.46 4.92 4.53
C GLY A 8 -0.83 6.07 5.47
N GLN A 9 -1.89 5.91 6.26
CA GLN A 9 -2.31 6.91 7.26
C GLN A 9 -1.34 7.00 8.44
N TRP A 10 -0.89 5.87 8.96
CA TRP A 10 0.04 5.79 10.10
C TRP A 10 1.38 6.48 9.80
N HIS A 11 1.89 6.30 8.59
CA HIS A 11 3.15 6.91 8.13
C HIS A 11 2.96 8.23 7.38
N SER A 12 1.73 8.78 7.33
CA SER A 12 1.40 10.01 6.60
C SER A 12 1.85 10.01 5.13
N LEU A 13 1.78 8.86 4.45
CA LEU A 13 2.22 8.68 3.07
C LEU A 13 1.19 9.21 2.08
N SER A 14 1.64 9.83 0.98
CA SER A 14 0.83 10.05 -0.23
C SER A 14 0.58 8.74 -0.97
N VAL A 15 -0.37 8.71 -1.93
CA VAL A 15 -0.65 7.49 -2.72
C VAL A 15 0.60 7.03 -3.49
N PRO A 16 1.33 7.93 -4.19
CA PRO A 16 2.61 7.58 -4.82
C PRO A 16 3.67 7.01 -3.88
N GLU A 17 3.68 7.43 -2.62
CA GLU A 17 4.65 6.95 -1.62
C GLU A 17 4.22 5.60 -1.07
N LEU A 18 2.92 5.42 -0.78
CA LEU A 18 2.38 4.15 -0.33
C LEU A 18 2.61 3.03 -1.37
N GLU A 19 2.34 3.32 -2.65
CA GLU A 19 2.63 2.42 -3.77
C GLU A 19 4.11 1.98 -3.78
N ARG A 20 5.03 2.94 -3.70
CA ARG A 20 6.46 2.67 -3.65
C ARG A 20 6.86 1.88 -2.41
N CYS A 21 6.31 2.20 -1.24
CA CYS A 21 6.60 1.48 0.00
C CYS A 21 6.11 0.03 -0.04
N LEU A 22 4.93 -0.24 -0.61
CA LEU A 22 4.42 -1.60 -0.77
C LEU A 22 5.29 -2.45 -1.71
N ALA A 23 5.89 -1.84 -2.73
CA ALA A 23 6.77 -2.53 -3.69
C ALA A 23 8.22 -2.71 -3.19
N THR A 24 8.73 -1.79 -2.36
CA THR A 24 10.15 -1.75 -1.98
C THR A 24 10.43 -2.21 -0.56
N ARG A 25 9.47 -2.09 0.35
CA ARG A 25 9.66 -2.45 1.75
C ARG A 25 8.98 -3.77 2.07
N LEU A 26 9.80 -4.79 2.37
CA LEU A 26 9.33 -6.14 2.68
C LEU A 26 8.42 -6.19 3.91
N ASP A 27 8.62 -5.32 4.90
CA ASP A 27 7.76 -5.22 6.07
C ASP A 27 6.32 -4.81 5.70
N PHE A 28 6.17 -3.83 4.81
CA PHE A 28 4.87 -3.39 4.29
C PHE A 28 4.21 -4.50 3.46
N TYR A 29 5.00 -5.14 2.61
CA TYR A 29 4.55 -6.25 1.76
C TYR A 29 4.03 -7.42 2.60
N PHE A 30 4.83 -7.93 3.54
CA PHE A 30 4.44 -9.04 4.41
C PHE A 30 3.30 -8.69 5.36
N PHE A 31 3.27 -7.47 5.91
CA PHE A 31 2.18 -7.04 6.78
C PHE A 31 0.84 -7.02 6.03
N CYS A 32 0.83 -6.48 4.82
CA CYS A 32 -0.36 -6.43 3.99
C CYS A 32 -0.79 -7.82 3.49
N GLY A 33 0.14 -8.76 3.37
CA GLY A 33 -0.10 -10.10 2.87
C GLY A 33 -0.40 -10.12 1.38
N PHE A 34 0.19 -9.19 0.62
CA PHE A 34 0.15 -9.23 -0.84
C PHE A 34 1.13 -10.29 -1.35
N ASP A 35 0.79 -10.88 -2.49
CA ASP A 35 1.72 -11.60 -3.36
C ASP A 35 2.08 -10.71 -4.58
N ASP A 36 3.01 -11.15 -5.42
CA ASP A 36 3.46 -10.37 -6.59
C ASP A 36 2.33 -10.07 -7.59
N ILE A 37 1.23 -10.83 -7.55
CA ILE A 37 0.09 -10.70 -8.46
C ILE A 37 -0.99 -9.76 -7.88
N THR A 38 -1.10 -9.69 -6.56
CA THR A 38 -2.14 -8.95 -5.82
C THR A 38 -1.67 -7.59 -5.31
N LEU A 39 -0.43 -7.18 -5.63
CA LEU A 39 0.07 -5.86 -5.30
C LEU A 39 -0.81 -4.79 -5.95
N PRO A 40 -1.47 -3.91 -5.17
CA PRO A 40 -2.34 -2.89 -5.72
C PRO A 40 -1.53 -1.85 -6.48
N ASP A 41 -1.99 -1.52 -7.67
CA ASP A 41 -1.50 -0.38 -8.43
C ASP A 41 -2.00 0.95 -7.83
N ARG A 42 -1.41 2.05 -8.31
CA ARG A 42 -1.82 3.41 -7.93
C ARG A 42 -3.33 3.63 -8.02
N SER A 43 -3.99 3.15 -9.07
CA SER A 43 -5.42 3.42 -9.29
C SER A 43 -6.28 2.75 -8.21
N THR A 44 -5.94 1.51 -7.84
CA THR A 44 -6.56 0.79 -6.73
C THR A 44 -6.35 1.55 -5.42
N LEU A 45 -5.14 2.02 -5.14
CA LEU A 45 -4.86 2.76 -3.91
C LEU A 45 -5.64 4.09 -3.81
N TYR A 46 -5.81 4.83 -4.91
CA TYR A 46 -6.63 6.04 -4.91
C TYR A 46 -8.11 5.76 -4.57
N ARG A 47 -8.65 4.66 -5.09
CA ARG A 47 -10.06 4.27 -4.84
C ARG A 47 -10.34 3.97 -3.37
N PHE A 48 -9.36 3.42 -2.63
CA PHE A 48 -9.52 3.06 -1.22
C PHE A 48 -9.05 4.14 -0.23
N ARG A 49 -8.46 5.23 -0.72
CA ARG A 49 -8.05 6.37 0.11
C ARG A 49 -9.16 7.42 0.27
N ASN A 50 -10.10 7.47 -0.65
CA ASN A 50 -11.28 8.35 -0.64
C ASN A 50 -12.48 7.64 -0.01
#